data_AF-A0A2V2Q359-F1
#
_entry.id   AF-A0A2V2Q359-F1
#
_cell.length_a   1.000
_cell.length_b   1.000
_cell.length_c   1.000
_cell.angle_alpha   90.00
_cell.angle_beta   90.00
_cell.angle_gamma   90.00
#
_symmetry.space_group_name_H-M   'P 1'
#
loop_
_entity.id
_entity.type
_entity.pdbx_description
1 polymer ?
#
loop_
_entity_poly.entity_id
_entity_poly.type
_entity_poly.pdbx_seq_one_letter_code
_entity_poly.pdbx_strand_id
1 'polypeptide(L)'
;ASAQGRWAVGAGLSRRAAAASALRDLLGQVQLAAEDPGAVVDLGDPLLGDLAPAAIAVGGESVAVKGAETTFDAVLDRLRATGRDALYADTTPADLPAGSIATARVLVTVDSLIPGGPDAR
;
A
#
# COMPACT_ATOMS: atom_id res chain seq x y z
N ALA A 1 4.82 2.33 -27.88
CA ALA A 1 4.22 3.19 -26.84
C ALA A 1 4.87 2.89 -25.48
N SER A 2 6.16 3.17 -25.33
CA SER A 2 6.97 2.93 -24.12
C SER A 2 6.93 4.12 -23.14
N ALA A 3 5.82 4.86 -23.09
CA ALA A 3 5.81 6.24 -22.60
C ALA A 3 5.20 6.47 -21.21
N GLN A 4 4.94 5.41 -20.42
CA GLN A 4 4.57 5.53 -19.01
C GLN A 4 5.16 4.32 -18.27
N GLY A 5 6.17 4.53 -17.43
CA GLY A 5 6.73 3.44 -16.63
C GLY A 5 5.68 2.87 -15.69
N ARG A 6 5.61 1.54 -15.58
CA ARG A 6 4.79 0.88 -14.55
C ARG A 6 5.38 1.18 -13.18
N TRP A 7 4.52 1.41 -12.18
CA TRP A 7 4.93 1.65 -10.80
C TRP A 7 3.98 0.94 -9.84
N ALA A 8 4.46 0.72 -8.62
CA ALA A 8 3.68 0.20 -7.51
C ALA A 8 4.22 0.77 -6.20
N VAL A 9 3.40 0.73 -5.16
CA VAL A 9 3.78 1.12 -3.80
C VAL A 9 3.65 -0.09 -2.90
N GLY A 10 4.67 -0.32 -2.09
CA GLY A 10 4.69 -1.42 -1.13
C GLY A 10 4.92 -0.89 0.27
N ALA A 11 4.29 -1.54 1.24
CA ALA A 11 4.50 -1.29 2.66
C ALA A 11 5.06 -2.55 3.33
N GLY A 12 5.75 -2.34 4.44
CA GLY A 12 6.31 -3.43 5.24
C GLY A 12 7.00 -2.91 6.48
N LEU A 13 7.13 -3.77 7.49
CA LEU A 13 7.80 -3.45 8.75
C LEU A 13 9.32 -3.29 8.61
N SER A 14 9.87 -3.61 7.43
CA SER A 14 11.25 -3.33 7.05
C SER A 14 11.31 -2.79 5.63
N ARG A 15 12.39 -2.07 5.31
CA ARG A 15 12.63 -1.56 3.94
C ARG A 15 12.64 -2.68 2.89
N ARG A 16 13.22 -3.83 3.23
CA ARG A 16 13.22 -5.00 2.34
C ARG A 16 11.81 -5.52 2.07
N ALA A 17 10.98 -5.65 3.11
CA ALA A 17 9.62 -6.14 2.96
C ALA A 17 8.78 -5.20 2.08
N ALA A 18 8.89 -3.88 2.32
CA ALA A 18 8.21 -2.87 1.53
C ALA A 18 8.64 -2.91 0.05
N ALA A 19 9.94 -2.92 -0.23
CA ALA A 19 10.47 -3.00 -1.60
C ALA A 19 10.08 -4.31 -2.29
N ALA A 20 10.17 -5.44 -1.59
CA ALA A 20 9.77 -6.74 -2.14
C ALA A 20 8.27 -6.80 -2.45
N SER A 21 7.43 -6.14 -1.65
CA SER A 21 5.99 -6.03 -1.95
C SER A 21 5.75 -5.26 -3.24
N ALA A 22 6.34 -4.05 -3.37
CA ALA A 22 6.19 -3.24 -4.58
C ALA A 22 6.69 -3.95 -5.85
N LEU A 23 7.83 -4.66 -5.75
CA LEU A 23 8.39 -5.43 -6.86
C LEU A 23 7.49 -6.61 -7.27
N ARG A 24 6.85 -7.27 -6.30
CA ARG A 24 5.89 -8.35 -6.58
C ARG A 24 4.66 -7.83 -7.32
N ASP A 25 4.15 -6.67 -6.94
CA ASP A 25 3.00 -6.05 -7.63
C ASP A 25 3.36 -5.64 -9.06
N LEU A 26 4.54 -5.04 -9.26
CA LEU A 26 5.07 -4.73 -10.59
C LEU A 26 5.22 -5.98 -11.46
N LEU A 27 5.81 -7.05 -10.90
CA LEU A 27 5.98 -8.31 -11.60
C LEU A 27 4.62 -8.93 -11.96
N GLY A 28 3.66 -8.91 -11.03
CA GLY A 28 2.31 -9.41 -11.24
C GLY A 28 1.60 -8.69 -12.39
N GLN A 29 1.73 -7.36 -12.46
CA GLN A 29 1.19 -6.60 -13.59
C GLN A 29 1.83 -7.03 -14.92
N VAL A 30 3.14 -7.25 -14.96
CA VAL A 30 3.87 -7.68 -16.17
C VAL A 30 3.47 -9.09 -16.60
N GLN A 31 3.35 -10.01 -15.63
CA GLN A 31 2.93 -11.39 -15.87
C GLN A 31 1.49 -11.45 -16.38
N LEU A 32 0.55 -10.74 -15.74
CA LEU A 32 -0.84 -10.72 -16.18
C LEU A 32 -0.96 -10.18 -17.61
N ALA A 33 -0.28 -9.07 -17.92
CA ALA A 33 -0.33 -8.49 -19.25
C ALA A 33 0.29 -9.40 -20.34
N ALA A 34 1.20 -10.30 -19.96
CA ALA A 34 1.78 -11.27 -20.88
C ALA A 34 0.86 -12.48 -21.11
N GLU A 35 0.11 -12.90 -20.09
CA GLU A 35 -0.82 -14.03 -20.14
C GLU A 35 -2.16 -13.64 -20.79
N ASP A 36 -2.71 -12.49 -20.41
CA ASP A 36 -3.95 -11.92 -20.95
C ASP A 36 -3.75 -10.43 -21.29
N PRO A 37 -3.40 -10.10 -22.54
CA PRO A 37 -3.23 -8.71 -22.98
C PRO A 37 -4.50 -7.85 -22.88
N GLY A 38 -5.68 -8.46 -22.77
CA GLY A 38 -6.96 -7.78 -22.61
C GLY A 38 -7.32 -7.49 -21.15
N ALA A 39 -6.64 -8.14 -20.20
CA ALA A 39 -6.85 -7.92 -18.78
C ALA A 39 -6.28 -6.56 -18.35
N VAL A 40 -7.15 -5.72 -17.80
CA VAL A 40 -6.75 -4.51 -17.09
C VAL A 40 -6.60 -4.87 -15.61
N VAL A 41 -5.42 -4.61 -15.04
CA VAL A 41 -5.21 -4.75 -13.60
C VAL A 41 -6.00 -3.64 -12.90
N ASP A 42 -7.03 -4.02 -12.15
CA ASP A 42 -7.70 -3.09 -11.24
C ASP A 42 -6.83 -2.88 -10.00
N LEU A 43 -6.26 -1.68 -9.89
CA LEU A 43 -5.45 -1.25 -8.75
C LEU A 43 -6.26 -0.40 -7.75
N GLY A 44 -7.58 -0.28 -7.96
CA GLY A 44 -8.44 0.66 -7.28
C GLY A 44 -8.23 2.11 -7.73
N ASP A 45 -8.68 3.05 -6.90
CA ASP A 45 -8.50 4.47 -7.17
C ASP A 45 -7.01 4.86 -7.21
N PRO A 46 -6.56 5.64 -8.21
CA PRO A 46 -5.16 6.03 -8.32
C PRO A 46 -4.67 6.77 -7.07
N LEU A 47 -3.67 6.20 -6.38
CA LEU A 47 -3.05 6.86 -5.22
C LEU A 47 -2.42 8.21 -5.60
N LEU A 48 -1.80 8.29 -6.78
CA LEU A 48 -1.17 9.48 -7.35
C LEU A 48 -1.53 9.57 -8.84
N GLY A 49 -2.71 10.11 -9.15
CA GLY A 49 -3.28 10.12 -10.50
C GLY A 49 -2.39 10.77 -11.57
N ASP A 50 -1.69 11.84 -11.22
CA ASP A 50 -0.81 12.59 -12.14
C ASP A 50 0.67 12.17 -12.05
N LEU A 51 0.98 11.05 -11.39
CA LEU A 51 2.37 10.63 -11.25
C LEU A 51 2.97 10.24 -12.60
N ALA A 52 4.04 10.93 -12.98
CA ALA A 52 4.96 10.51 -14.03
C ALA A 52 6.22 9.88 -13.39
N PRO A 53 6.32 8.53 -13.25
CA PRO A 53 7.42 7.92 -12.51
C PRO A 53 8.80 8.25 -13.08
N ALA A 54 8.88 8.42 -14.40
CA ALA A 54 10.12 8.81 -15.10
C ALA A 54 10.61 10.22 -14.75
N ALA A 55 9.76 11.08 -14.16
CA ALA A 55 10.13 12.40 -13.69
C ALA A 55 10.70 12.40 -12.27
N ILE A 56 10.63 11.27 -11.54
CA ILE A 56 11.23 11.17 -10.20
C ILE A 56 12.76 11.07 -10.38
N ALA A 57 13.46 12.16 -10.09
CA ALA A 57 14.91 12.14 -9.98
C ALA A 57 15.32 11.33 -8.74
N VAL A 58 16.22 10.36 -8.92
CA VAL A 58 16.87 9.69 -7.79
C VAL A 58 17.86 10.68 -7.18
N GLY A 59 17.48 11.28 -6.05
CA GLY A 59 18.30 12.19 -5.28
C GLY A 59 18.66 11.65 -3.90
N GLY A 60 19.67 12.25 -3.27
CA GLY A 60 20.13 11.88 -1.92
C GLY A 60 21.12 10.73 -1.90
N GLU A 61 21.58 10.38 -0.70
CA GLU A 61 22.49 9.25 -0.50
C GLU A 61 21.73 7.92 -0.56
N SER A 62 22.40 6.89 -1.10
CA SER A 62 21.87 5.53 -1.10
C SER A 62 21.63 5.06 0.33
N VAL A 63 20.40 4.63 0.62
CA VAL A 63 20.02 4.13 1.94
C VAL A 63 20.17 2.61 1.97
N ALA A 64 20.83 2.09 3.01
CA ALA A 64 20.96 0.65 3.20
C ALA A 64 19.58 -0.03 3.33
N VAL A 65 19.35 -1.04 2.49
CA VAL A 65 18.15 -1.90 2.53
C VAL A 65 18.02 -2.63 3.87
N LYS A 66 19.16 -2.97 4.48
CA LYS A 66 19.23 -3.39 5.89
C LYS A 66 19.21 -2.11 6.74
N GLY A 67 18.14 -1.93 7.51
CA GLY A 67 17.97 -0.79 8.40
C GLY A 67 17.11 -1.16 9.59
N ALA A 68 16.84 -0.19 10.46
CA ALA A 68 15.92 -0.38 11.58
C ALA A 68 14.56 -0.85 11.06
N GLU A 69 14.05 -1.91 11.68
CA GLU A 69 12.71 -2.41 11.44
C GLU A 69 11.77 -1.73 12.44
N THR A 70 10.49 -1.64 12.08
CA THR A 70 9.42 -1.20 12.97
C THR A 70 8.58 -2.40 13.39
N THR A 71 7.82 -2.26 14.48
CA THR A 71 6.81 -3.25 14.87
C THR A 71 5.42 -2.76 14.49
N PHE A 72 4.44 -3.66 14.51
CA PHE A 72 3.04 -3.28 14.32
C PHE A 72 2.57 -2.34 15.43
N ASP A 73 2.93 -2.62 16.69
CA ASP A 73 2.63 -1.74 17.84
C ASP A 73 3.19 -0.33 17.64
N ALA A 74 4.43 -0.21 17.17
CA ALA A 74 5.03 1.09 16.88
C ALA A 74 4.30 1.85 15.75
N VAL A 75 3.71 1.13 14.78
CA VAL A 75 2.85 1.75 13.76
C VAL A 75 1.56 2.27 14.39
N LEU A 76 0.90 1.49 15.24
CA LEU A 76 -0.32 1.92 15.94
C LEU A 76 -0.06 3.11 16.87
N ASP A 77 1.03 3.08 17.64
CA ASP A 77 1.43 4.19 18.51
C ASP A 77 1.72 5.46 17.71
N ARG A 78 2.36 5.32 16.54
CA ARG A 78 2.60 6.44 15.64
C ARG A 78 1.31 7.01 15.07
N LEU A 79 0.35 6.16 14.68
CA LEU A 79 -0.96 6.64 14.22
C LEU A 79 -1.64 7.48 15.32
N ARG A 80 -1.70 6.95 16.55
CA ARG A 80 -2.29 7.65 17.70
C ARG A 80 -1.59 8.98 17.98
N ALA A 81 -0.26 9.00 17.95
CA ALA A 81 0.54 10.21 18.14
C ALA A 81 0.27 11.29 17.07
N THR A 82 -0.24 10.88 15.89
CA THR A 82 -0.66 11.78 14.81
C THR A 82 -2.17 12.08 14.81
N GLY A 83 -2.89 11.75 15.89
CA GLY A 83 -4.34 11.99 15.99
C GLY A 83 -5.19 11.04 15.16
N ARG A 84 -4.64 9.88 14.75
CA ARG A 84 -5.32 8.87 13.94
C ARG A 84 -5.47 7.57 14.73
N ASP A 85 -6.56 6.87 14.49
CA ASP A 85 -6.83 5.54 15.03
C ASP A 85 -6.96 4.51 13.90
N ALA A 86 -6.63 3.26 14.21
CA ALA A 86 -6.91 2.12 13.34
C ALA A 86 -8.05 1.30 13.97
N LEU A 87 -9.21 1.29 13.31
CA LEU A 87 -10.37 0.50 13.68
C LEU A 87 -10.32 -0.84 12.95
N TYR A 88 -10.60 -1.91 13.68
CA TYR A 88 -10.63 -3.27 13.16
C TYR A 88 -12.07 -3.78 13.13
N ALA A 89 -12.52 -4.25 11.97
CA ALA A 89 -13.76 -4.99 11.82
C ALA A 89 -13.44 -6.38 11.30
N ASP A 90 -13.79 -7.41 12.08
CA ASP A 90 -13.75 -8.80 11.60
C ASP A 90 -14.81 -8.98 10.52
N THR A 91 -14.38 -9.47 9.37
CA THR A 91 -15.27 -9.76 8.23
C THR A 91 -15.22 -11.23 7.84
N THR A 92 -14.62 -12.09 8.66
CA THR A 92 -14.40 -13.51 8.38
C THR A 92 -15.73 -14.25 8.27
N PRO A 93 -16.10 -14.77 7.08
CA PRO A 93 -17.25 -15.66 6.93
C PRO A 93 -17.06 -16.95 7.74
N ALA A 94 -18.16 -17.54 8.23
CA ALA A 94 -18.12 -18.64 9.20
C ALA A 94 -17.48 -19.94 8.68
N ASP A 95 -17.37 -20.12 7.37
CA ASP A 95 -16.79 -21.29 6.71
C ASP A 95 -15.26 -21.20 6.53
N LEU A 96 -14.70 -19.99 6.50
CA LEU A 96 -13.26 -19.76 6.28
C LEU A 96 -12.32 -20.18 7.44
N PRO A 97 -12.72 -20.13 8.73
CA PRO A 97 -11.86 -20.56 9.83
C PRO A 97 -11.42 -22.02 9.74
N ALA A 98 -12.24 -22.90 9.15
CA ALA A 98 -11.87 -24.30 8.92
C ALA A 98 -10.65 -24.43 7.99
N GLY A 99 -10.45 -23.46 7.09
CA GLY A 99 -9.29 -23.33 6.22
C GLY A 99 -8.14 -22.50 6.79
N SER A 100 -8.22 -22.08 8.05
CA SER A 100 -7.26 -21.12 8.67
C SER A 100 -7.16 -19.78 7.92
N ILE A 101 -8.27 -19.35 7.31
CA ILE A 101 -8.37 -18.06 6.63
C ILE A 101 -9.14 -17.09 7.53
N ALA A 102 -8.55 -15.90 7.73
CA ALA A 102 -9.19 -14.78 8.41
C ALA A 102 -9.22 -13.57 7.48
N THR A 103 -10.30 -12.80 7.54
CA THR A 103 -10.43 -11.55 6.78
C THR A 103 -10.88 -10.43 7.70
N ALA A 104 -10.38 -9.24 7.46
CA ALA A 104 -10.79 -8.07 8.21
C ALA A 104 -10.83 -6.85 7.32
N ARG A 105 -11.65 -5.88 7.73
CA ARG A 105 -11.60 -4.52 7.21
C ARG A 105 -10.95 -3.64 8.27
N VAL A 106 -9.86 -2.97 7.88
CA VAL A 106 -9.20 -1.98 8.72
C VAL A 106 -9.55 -0.59 8.19
N LEU A 107 -10.03 0.28 9.07
CA LEU A 107 -10.31 1.68 8.76
C LEU A 107 -9.32 2.54 9.54
N VAL A 108 -8.62 3.45 8.86
CA VAL A 108 -7.75 4.42 9.51
C VAL A 108 -8.49 5.75 9.54
N THR A 109 -8.66 6.33 10.72
CA THR A 109 -9.34 7.63 10.83
C THR A 109 -8.48 8.74 10.24
N VAL A 110 -9.15 9.72 9.63
CA VAL A 110 -8.52 10.99 9.24
C VAL A 110 -8.54 11.94 10.44
N ASP A 111 -7.61 12.89 10.45
CA ASP A 111 -7.56 13.90 11.50
C ASP A 111 -8.87 14.73 11.48
N SER A 112 -9.63 14.68 12.56
CA SER A 112 -10.86 15.45 12.75
C SER A 112 -10.64 16.97 12.87
N LEU A 113 -9.38 17.42 12.96
CA LEU A 113 -9.01 18.84 13.09
C LEU A 113 -8.88 19.59 11.75
N ILE A 114 -9.09 18.93 10.61
CA ILE A 114 -9.17 19.61 9.30
C ILE A 114 -10.65 19.66 8.86
N PRO A 115 -11.37 20.78 9.08
CA PRO A 115 -12.64 21.02 8.42
C PRO A 115 -12.42 20.99 6.90
N GLY A 116 -13.10 20.10 6.18
CA GLY A 116 -12.97 19.98 4.72
C GLY A 116 -11.87 19.05 4.21
N GLY A 117 -11.42 18.07 5.00
CA GLY A 117 -10.54 17.00 4.52
C GLY A 117 -11.15 16.23 3.32
N PRO A 118 -10.36 15.44 2.58
CA PRO A 118 -10.79 14.81 1.31
C PRO A 118 -12.02 13.89 1.42
N ASP A 119 -12.39 13.47 2.64
CA ASP A 119 -13.59 12.68 2.93
C ASP A 119 -14.76 13.49 3.49
N ALA A 120 -14.59 14.81 3.69
CA ALA A 120 -15.69 15.72 3.99
C ALA A 120 -16.42 16.03 2.68
N ARG A 121 -17.39 15.17 2.33
CA ARG A 121 -18.35 15.47 1.26
C ARG A 121 -19.25 16.64 1.64
#